data_AF-A0A6B8W2V5-F1
#
_entry.id   AF-A0A6B8W2V5-F1
#
_cell.length_a   1.000
_cell.length_b   1.000
_cell.length_c   1.000
_cell.angle_alpha   90.00
_cell.angle_beta   90.00
_cell.angle_gamma   90.00
#
_symmetry.space_group_name_H-M   'P 1'
#
loop_
_entity.id
_entity.type
_entity.pdbx_description
1 polymer ?
#
loop_
_entity_poly.entity_id
_entity_poly.type
_entity_poly.pdbx_seq_one_letter_code
_entity_poly.pdbx_strand_id
1 'polypeptide(L)'
;MPSATRPPNTAPTSASQPSSTSTLQTLRAWVRQAQIDNGDRPGNTTSDAERLAQLEKENKELRRANEILKSASAFFAAEPGRPSRQSSTFVSSHKDCFGVEPICRQLAQAGIKIAPSTDYARLNHTPSTREKRDRVLINYLIWLFEKNFYVYGARKLHAVINQHEHLDTHGQGSVARCTVERLMRIARIKGLVRRKNPNTTYSAPKDSCPLDLVDRKFTATRPNQLWVADITYVRTHAGWMYTAFVTDVYSRKIVGWKISDTLYAELAVDALTMAIAARRRAGQSVAELVHH
;
A
#
# COMPACT_ATOMS: atom_id res chain seq x y z
N MET A 1 13.00 45.32 68.12
CA MET A 1 14.47 45.41 68.27
C MET A 1 15.10 44.39 67.33
N PRO A 2 15.98 44.73 66.38
CA PRO A 2 16.22 46.00 65.66
C PRO A 2 15.78 45.87 64.18
N SER A 3 15.21 46.86 63.48
CA SER A 3 15.75 48.15 63.01
C SER A 3 16.90 48.06 61.99
N ALA A 4 16.59 48.37 60.74
CA ALA A 4 17.42 49.24 59.91
C ALA A 4 16.53 49.88 58.83
N THR A 5 16.69 51.20 58.70
CA THR A 5 15.74 52.14 58.13
C THR A 5 16.43 52.90 56.98
N ARG A 6 15.65 53.28 55.95
CA ARG A 6 15.84 54.37 54.95
C ARG A 6 16.85 54.16 53.79
N PRO A 7 16.74 54.94 52.68
CA PRO A 7 15.66 55.84 52.22
C PRO A 7 15.22 55.63 50.74
N PRO A 8 14.15 56.33 50.27
CA PRO A 8 13.77 56.38 48.87
C PRO A 8 14.61 57.43 48.13
N ASN A 9 15.13 57.10 46.94
CA ASN A 9 15.87 58.06 46.13
C ASN A 9 15.03 58.54 44.94
N THR A 10 14.89 59.85 44.91
CA THR A 10 14.23 60.70 43.92
C THR A 10 15.02 60.83 42.61
N ALA A 11 14.26 61.16 41.56
CA ALA A 11 14.63 61.94 40.36
C ALA A 11 14.88 61.16 39.03
N PRO A 12 14.51 61.78 37.89
CA PRO A 12 14.10 61.11 36.68
C PRO A 12 15.29 60.76 35.77
N THR A 13 15.21 59.59 35.14
CA THR A 13 16.16 59.21 34.09
C THR A 13 16.04 60.20 32.93
N SER A 14 17.15 60.88 32.71
CA SER A 14 17.45 61.84 31.65
C SER A 14 16.81 61.49 30.30
N ALA A 15 16.06 62.45 29.76
CA ALA A 15 15.75 62.55 28.36
C ALA A 15 17.06 62.50 27.55
N SER A 16 17.22 61.45 26.73
CA SER A 16 18.27 61.35 25.73
C SER A 16 18.02 62.44 24.68
N GLN A 17 18.91 63.43 24.65
CA GLN A 17 19.03 64.43 23.59
C GLN A 17 19.23 63.70 22.25
N PRO A 18 18.51 64.06 21.17
CA PRO A 18 18.78 63.51 19.85
C PRO A 18 20.13 64.04 19.36
N SER A 19 21.05 63.13 19.05
CA SER A 19 22.34 63.43 18.45
C SER A 19 22.15 64.16 17.11
N SER A 20 22.39 65.47 17.14
CA SER A 20 22.31 66.38 16.00
C SER A 20 23.51 66.19 15.06
N THR A 21 23.49 65.13 14.27
CA THR A 21 24.31 65.05 13.04
C THR A 21 23.44 64.57 11.88
N SER A 22 22.31 65.24 11.66
CA SER A 22 21.64 65.21 10.36
C SER A 22 22.57 65.88 9.36
N THR A 23 23.27 65.08 8.56
CA THR A 23 24.13 65.52 7.47
C THR A 23 23.38 66.55 6.59
N LEU A 24 24.03 67.66 6.19
CA LEU A 24 23.45 68.69 5.31
C LEU A 24 22.74 68.13 4.06
N GLN A 25 23.10 66.92 3.63
CA GLN A 25 22.45 66.18 2.55
C GLN A 25 21.01 65.75 2.85
N THR A 26 20.69 65.33 4.07
CA THR A 26 19.34 64.91 4.48
C THR A 26 18.38 66.10 4.45
N LEU A 27 18.83 67.25 4.96
CA LEU A 27 18.06 68.49 4.99
C LEU A 27 17.80 69.03 3.56
N ARG A 28 18.80 68.94 2.68
CA ARG A 28 18.66 69.25 1.23
C ARG A 28 17.74 68.28 0.49
N ALA A 29 17.65 67.02 0.93
CA ALA A 29 16.72 66.05 0.35
C ALA A 29 15.27 66.37 0.74
N TRP A 30 15.02 66.74 2.00
CA TRP A 30 13.69 67.13 2.47
C TRP A 30 13.18 68.42 1.84
N VAL A 31 14.04 69.46 1.72
CA VAL A 31 13.65 70.70 1.03
C VAL A 31 13.32 70.44 -0.44
N ARG A 32 14.09 69.57 -1.12
CA ARG A 32 13.77 69.16 -2.50
C ARG A 32 12.45 68.41 -2.59
N GLN A 33 12.17 67.51 -1.65
CA GLN A 33 10.91 66.75 -1.63
C GLN A 33 9.71 67.68 -1.36
N ALA A 34 9.84 68.64 -0.44
CA ALA A 34 8.79 69.62 -0.17
C ALA A 34 8.49 70.53 -1.40
N GLN A 35 9.53 70.91 -2.17
CA GLN A 35 9.35 71.64 -3.43
C GLN A 35 8.64 70.79 -4.51
N ILE A 36 8.89 69.47 -4.53
CA ILE A 36 8.19 68.53 -5.42
C ILE A 36 6.73 68.38 -4.98
N ASP A 37 6.48 68.24 -3.68
CA ASP A 37 5.15 68.08 -3.10
C ASP A 37 4.26 69.32 -3.29
N ASN A 38 4.86 70.52 -3.30
CA ASN A 38 4.17 71.79 -3.57
C ASN A 38 3.98 72.08 -5.07
N GLY A 39 4.56 71.27 -5.97
CA GLY A 39 4.48 71.47 -7.43
C GLY A 39 5.48 72.48 -8.01
N ASP A 40 6.39 73.03 -7.19
CA ASP A 40 7.42 73.98 -7.61
C ASP A 40 8.55 73.31 -8.43
N ARG A 41 8.61 71.97 -8.40
CA ARG A 41 9.62 71.17 -9.09
C ARG A 41 9.02 69.86 -9.63
N PRO A 42 9.35 69.43 -10.86
CA PRO A 42 8.88 68.14 -11.37
C PRO A 42 9.52 66.97 -10.59
N GLY A 43 8.69 66.01 -10.17
CA GLY A 43 9.10 64.80 -9.45
C GLY A 43 7.88 64.04 -8.91
N ASN A 44 8.09 62.83 -8.37
CA ASN A 44 7.03 62.09 -7.69
C ASN A 44 6.79 62.71 -6.32
N THR A 45 5.55 63.11 -6.06
CA THR A 45 5.16 63.58 -4.74
C THR A 45 5.30 62.44 -3.72
N THR A 46 5.50 62.80 -2.45
CA THR A 46 5.56 61.84 -1.35
C THR A 46 4.29 60.99 -1.31
N SER A 47 3.13 61.60 -1.59
CA SER A 47 1.84 60.91 -1.69
C SER A 47 1.78 59.91 -2.84
N ASP A 48 2.31 60.25 -4.02
CA ASP A 48 2.38 59.33 -5.16
C ASP A 48 3.34 58.17 -4.92
N ALA A 49 4.47 58.43 -4.26
CA ALA A 49 5.44 57.40 -3.88
C ALA A 49 4.86 56.41 -2.86
N GLU A 50 4.15 56.91 -1.85
CA GLU A 50 3.43 56.08 -0.87
C GLU A 50 2.34 55.24 -1.53
N ARG A 51 1.57 55.85 -2.44
CA ARG A 51 0.52 55.14 -3.21
C ARG A 51 1.10 54.05 -4.11
N LEU A 52 2.21 54.32 -4.80
CA LEU A 52 2.91 53.33 -5.62
C LEU A 52 3.40 52.16 -4.77
N ALA A 53 4.03 52.43 -3.62
CA ALA A 53 4.48 51.37 -2.71
C ALA A 53 3.32 50.51 -2.18
N GLN A 54 2.19 51.14 -1.85
CA GLN A 54 0.98 50.42 -1.42
C GLN A 54 0.40 49.54 -2.54
N LEU A 55 0.30 50.07 -3.76
CA LEU A 55 -0.19 49.33 -4.92
C LEU A 55 0.75 48.18 -5.34
N GLU A 56 2.06 48.38 -5.22
CA GLU A 56 3.04 47.31 -5.47
C GLU A 56 2.91 46.19 -4.45
N LYS A 57 2.73 46.53 -3.17
CA LYS A 57 2.48 45.56 -2.11
C LYS A 57 1.19 44.78 -2.36
N GLU A 58 0.11 45.47 -2.67
CA GLU A 58 -1.19 44.86 -2.99
C GLU A 58 -1.09 43.95 -4.22
N ASN A 59 -0.43 44.39 -5.29
CA ASN A 59 -0.20 43.56 -6.48
C ASN A 59 0.59 42.30 -6.15
N LYS A 60 1.61 42.39 -5.29
CA LYS A 60 2.38 41.22 -4.86
C LYS A 60 1.52 40.24 -4.07
N GLU A 61 0.67 40.72 -3.18
CA GLU A 61 -0.28 39.89 -2.42
C GLU A 61 -1.32 39.24 -3.32
N LEU A 62 -1.90 39.99 -4.26
CA LEU A 62 -2.87 39.49 -5.24
C LEU A 62 -2.26 38.45 -6.20
N ARG A 63 -1.02 38.67 -6.65
CA ARG A 63 -0.29 37.67 -7.47
C ARG A 63 -0.08 36.38 -6.69
N ARG A 64 0.37 36.46 -5.43
CA ARG A 64 0.53 35.30 -4.55
C ARG A 64 -0.79 34.58 -4.30
N ALA A 65 -1.88 35.31 -4.07
CA ALA A 65 -3.21 34.74 -3.89
C ALA A 65 -3.68 33.96 -5.12
N ASN A 66 -3.49 34.55 -6.31
CA ASN A 66 -3.82 33.89 -7.58
C ASN A 66 -2.99 32.62 -7.80
N GLU A 67 -1.70 32.63 -7.49
CA GLU A 67 -0.86 31.44 -7.57
C GLU A 67 -1.36 30.33 -6.63
N ILE A 68 -1.67 30.67 -5.38
CA ILE A 68 -2.23 29.71 -4.42
C ILE A 68 -3.52 29.07 -4.95
N LEU A 69 -4.45 29.88 -5.47
CA LEU A 69 -5.73 29.39 -5.99
C LEU A 69 -5.55 28.55 -7.26
N LYS A 70 -4.63 28.93 -8.16
CA LYS A 70 -4.28 28.13 -9.34
C LYS A 70 -3.71 26.76 -8.92
N SER A 71 -2.73 26.74 -8.03
CA SER A 71 -2.14 25.50 -7.50
C SER A 71 -3.19 24.65 -6.77
N ALA A 72 -4.05 25.27 -5.96
CA ALA A 72 -5.13 24.57 -5.27
C ALA A 72 -6.11 23.93 -6.25
N SER A 73 -6.56 24.67 -7.28
CA SER A 73 -7.49 24.18 -8.28
C SER A 73 -6.93 22.97 -9.04
N ALA A 74 -5.65 23.01 -9.41
CA ALA A 74 -4.97 21.89 -10.06
C ALA A 74 -4.87 20.67 -9.14
N PHE A 75 -4.53 20.88 -7.86
CA PHE A 75 -4.40 19.81 -6.87
C PHE A 75 -5.74 19.12 -6.58
N PHE A 76 -6.80 19.88 -6.29
CA PHE A 76 -8.11 19.33 -5.96
C PHE A 76 -8.83 18.70 -7.17
N ALA A 77 -8.52 19.13 -8.39
CA ALA A 77 -9.04 18.50 -9.60
C ALA A 77 -8.39 17.12 -9.88
N ALA A 78 -7.11 16.96 -9.54
CA ALA A 78 -6.37 15.72 -9.79
C ALA A 78 -6.66 14.60 -8.78
N GLU A 79 -6.97 14.95 -7.53
CA GLU A 79 -7.30 13.99 -6.48
C GLU A 79 -8.78 14.10 -6.07
N PRO A 80 -9.68 13.19 -6.47
CA PRO A 80 -11.02 13.12 -5.89
C PRO A 80 -10.98 12.44 -4.52
N GLY A 81 -11.46 13.12 -3.46
CA GLY A 81 -11.40 12.58 -2.09
C GLY A 81 -12.11 13.46 -1.05
N ARG A 82 -11.93 13.12 0.24
CA ARG A 82 -12.55 13.89 1.33
C ARG A 82 -11.90 15.28 1.46
N PRO A 83 -12.68 16.39 1.45
CA PRO A 83 -12.15 17.76 1.43
C PRO A 83 -11.18 18.05 2.57
N SER A 84 -11.44 17.54 3.78
CA SER A 84 -10.65 17.83 4.97
C SER A 84 -9.28 17.15 5.00
N ARG A 85 -9.11 15.98 4.37
CA ARG A 85 -7.80 15.29 4.31
C ARG A 85 -6.92 15.86 3.21
N GLN A 86 -7.51 16.16 2.06
CA GLN A 86 -6.78 16.67 0.90
C GLN A 86 -6.26 18.08 1.12
N SER A 87 -7.06 18.90 1.77
CA SER A 87 -6.67 20.27 2.05
C SER A 87 -5.45 20.34 2.97
N SER A 88 -5.45 19.45 3.96
CA SER A 88 -4.35 19.17 4.87
C SER A 88 -3.06 18.73 4.14
N THR A 89 -3.18 17.87 3.14
CA THR A 89 -2.07 17.43 2.28
C THR A 89 -1.56 18.59 1.44
N PHE A 90 -2.46 19.37 0.83
CA PHE A 90 -2.12 20.53 0.02
C PHE A 90 -1.29 21.55 0.80
N VAL A 91 -1.72 21.90 2.03
CA VAL A 91 -0.95 22.83 2.87
C VAL A 91 0.44 22.25 3.15
N SER A 92 0.54 20.97 3.52
CA SER A 92 1.84 20.35 3.79
C SER A 92 2.79 20.34 2.59
N SER A 93 2.27 20.20 1.36
CA SER A 93 3.07 20.17 0.14
C SER A 93 3.49 21.56 -0.36
N HIS A 94 2.75 22.62 0.00
CA HIS A 94 2.97 23.97 -0.52
C HIS A 94 3.36 25.00 0.55
N LYS A 95 3.47 24.59 1.82
CA LYS A 95 3.86 25.47 2.94
C LYS A 95 5.21 26.14 2.73
N ASP A 96 6.17 25.49 2.08
CA ASP A 96 7.52 26.04 1.88
C ASP A 96 7.53 27.14 0.81
N CYS A 97 6.60 27.10 -0.15
CA CYS A 97 6.48 28.09 -1.21
C CYS A 97 5.60 29.28 -0.80
N PHE A 98 4.44 29.02 -0.17
CA PHE A 98 3.44 30.05 0.08
C PHE A 98 3.19 30.36 1.55
N GLY A 99 3.74 29.59 2.50
CA GLY A 99 3.43 29.72 3.93
C GLY A 99 2.04 29.21 4.29
N VAL A 100 1.88 28.72 5.53
CA VAL A 100 0.63 28.09 6.01
C VAL A 100 -0.52 29.11 6.08
N GLU A 101 -0.29 30.29 6.65
CA GLU A 101 -1.33 31.31 6.83
C GLU A 101 -1.92 31.86 5.52
N PRO A 102 -1.12 32.24 4.50
CA PRO A 102 -1.66 32.67 3.21
C PRO A 102 -2.48 31.57 2.53
N ILE A 103 -2.03 30.31 2.59
CA ILE A 103 -2.76 29.19 2.02
C ILE A 103 -4.13 29.02 2.71
N CYS A 104 -4.14 28.92 4.05
CA CYS A 104 -5.39 28.75 4.80
C CYS A 104 -6.38 29.91 4.56
N ARG A 105 -5.87 31.15 4.46
CA ARG A 105 -6.69 32.34 4.18
C ARG A 105 -7.37 32.24 2.81
N GLN A 106 -6.61 31.92 1.76
CA GLN A 106 -7.14 31.83 0.40
C GLN A 106 -8.11 30.65 0.22
N LEU A 107 -7.79 29.50 0.83
CA LEU A 107 -8.69 28.34 0.82
C LEU A 107 -10.00 28.62 1.57
N ALA A 108 -9.93 29.35 2.70
CA ALA A 108 -11.13 29.76 3.42
C ALA A 108 -12.03 30.69 2.59
N GLN A 109 -11.44 31.63 1.84
CA GLN A 109 -12.18 32.48 0.90
C GLN A 109 -12.83 31.67 -0.23
N ALA A 110 -12.21 30.57 -0.67
CA ALA A 110 -12.77 29.63 -1.64
C ALA A 110 -13.79 28.63 -1.03
N GLY A 111 -14.18 28.79 0.23
CA GLY A 111 -15.17 27.96 0.91
C GLY A 111 -14.61 26.72 1.63
N ILE A 112 -13.29 26.51 1.64
CA ILE A 112 -12.62 25.39 2.31
C ILE A 112 -12.08 25.87 3.68
N LYS A 113 -12.82 25.60 4.75
CA LYS A 113 -12.46 26.04 6.11
C LYS A 113 -11.36 25.14 6.71
N ILE A 114 -10.15 25.69 6.88
CA ILE A 114 -9.02 25.05 7.55
C ILE A 114 -8.35 26.08 8.44
N ALA A 115 -8.09 25.72 9.70
CA ALA A 115 -7.31 26.56 10.60
C ALA A 115 -5.81 26.23 10.48
N PRO A 116 -4.90 27.22 10.47
CA PRO A 116 -3.45 26.98 10.52
C PRO A 116 -3.02 26.08 11.69
N SER A 117 -3.70 26.21 12.84
CA SER A 117 -3.51 25.36 14.02
C SER A 117 -3.70 23.87 13.74
N THR A 118 -4.52 23.51 12.74
CA THR A 118 -4.77 22.12 12.35
C THR A 118 -3.55 21.48 11.66
N ASP A 119 -2.76 22.27 10.91
CA ASP A 119 -1.52 21.77 10.32
C ASP A 119 -0.40 21.69 11.35
N TYR A 120 -0.25 22.70 12.22
CA TYR A 120 0.71 22.64 13.32
C TYR A 120 0.41 21.51 14.30
N ALA A 121 -0.86 21.28 14.64
CA ALA A 121 -1.27 20.17 15.49
C ALA A 121 -0.96 18.81 14.83
N ARG A 122 -1.05 18.70 13.50
CA ARG A 122 -0.67 17.48 12.77
C ARG A 122 0.84 17.27 12.77
N LEU A 123 1.62 18.33 12.55
CA LEU A 123 3.09 18.29 12.61
C LEU A 123 3.59 17.83 13.98
N ASN A 124 2.92 18.27 15.05
CA ASN A 124 3.29 17.94 16.43
C ASN A 124 2.48 16.78 17.03
N HIS A 125 1.68 16.08 16.22
CA HIS A 125 0.81 15.02 16.73
C HIS A 125 1.65 13.81 17.20
N THR A 126 1.42 13.40 18.44
CA THR A 126 1.96 12.15 18.97
C THR A 126 1.15 10.97 18.46
N PRO A 127 1.78 9.91 17.91
CA PRO A 127 1.05 8.79 17.33
C PRO A 127 0.09 8.17 18.34
N SER A 128 -1.14 7.95 17.89
CA SER A 128 -2.18 7.31 18.70
C SER A 128 -1.79 5.88 19.09
N THR A 129 -2.40 5.35 20.15
CA THR A 129 -2.19 3.96 20.58
C THR A 129 -2.41 2.96 19.43
N ARG A 130 -3.41 3.22 18.59
CA ARG A 130 -3.69 2.43 17.39
C ARG A 130 -2.56 2.51 16.36
N GLU A 131 -2.01 3.70 16.09
CA GLU A 131 -0.91 3.86 15.13
C GLU A 131 0.37 3.20 15.63
N LYS A 132 0.66 3.29 16.93
CA LYS A 132 1.78 2.58 17.54
C LYS A 132 1.64 1.06 17.37
N ARG A 133 0.46 0.52 17.70
CA ARG A 133 0.13 -0.90 17.50
C ARG A 133 0.24 -1.32 16.03
N ASP A 134 -0.34 -0.53 15.12
CA ASP A 134 -0.31 -0.82 13.68
C ASP A 134 1.11 -0.85 13.13
N ARG A 135 2.01 0.04 13.59
CA ARG A 135 3.43 0.04 13.19
C ARG A 135 4.13 -1.26 13.58
N VAL A 136 3.93 -1.74 14.81
CA VAL A 136 4.48 -3.01 15.28
C VAL A 136 3.94 -4.17 14.44
N LEU A 137 2.62 -4.20 14.24
CA LEU A 137 1.96 -5.26 13.47
C LEU A 137 2.36 -5.28 11.99
N ILE A 138 2.55 -4.12 11.36
CA ILE A 138 3.01 -4.04 9.96
C ILE A 138 4.38 -4.68 9.80
N ASN A 139 5.34 -4.30 10.64
CA ASN A 139 6.70 -4.85 10.57
C ASN A 139 6.69 -6.37 10.80
N TYR A 140 5.88 -6.83 11.75
CA TYR A 140 5.74 -8.25 12.03
C TYR A 140 5.08 -9.03 10.89
N LEU A 141 4.03 -8.47 10.27
CA LEU A 141 3.38 -9.06 9.10
C LEU A 141 4.31 -9.15 7.90
N ILE A 142 5.16 -8.15 7.67
CA ILE A 142 6.18 -8.17 6.61
C ILE A 142 7.20 -9.30 6.88
N TRP A 143 7.72 -9.37 8.11
CA TRP A 143 8.64 -10.43 8.50
C TRP A 143 8.02 -11.83 8.33
N LEU A 144 6.78 -12.03 8.78
CA LEU A 144 6.05 -13.29 8.59
C LEU A 144 5.85 -13.62 7.11
N PHE A 145 5.56 -12.61 6.29
CA PHE A 145 5.36 -12.76 4.86
C PHE A 145 6.64 -13.20 4.15
N GLU A 146 7.77 -12.58 4.47
CA GLU A 146 9.11 -12.94 3.96
C GLU A 146 9.53 -14.35 4.41
N LYS A 147 9.35 -14.68 5.69
CA LYS A 147 9.66 -16.02 6.23
C LYS A 147 8.87 -17.14 5.58
N ASN A 148 7.67 -16.85 5.08
CA ASN A 148 6.81 -17.79 4.37
C ASN A 148 6.90 -17.66 2.84
N PHE A 149 8.07 -17.22 2.33
CA PHE A 149 8.39 -17.13 0.91
C PHE A 149 7.37 -16.35 0.08
N TYR A 150 6.76 -15.31 0.68
CA TYR A 150 5.78 -14.45 0.01
C TYR A 150 4.48 -15.17 -0.41
N VAL A 151 4.24 -16.40 0.06
CA VAL A 151 3.08 -17.22 -0.34
C VAL A 151 1.82 -16.83 0.45
N TYR A 152 1.97 -16.39 1.69
CA TYR A 152 0.84 -16.21 2.59
C TYR A 152 0.03 -14.95 2.26
N GLY A 153 -1.25 -15.16 1.91
CA GLY A 153 -2.24 -14.08 1.82
C GLY A 153 -2.88 -13.76 3.17
N ALA A 154 -3.78 -12.77 3.18
CA ALA A 154 -4.40 -12.24 4.41
C ALA A 154 -5.01 -13.30 5.33
N ARG A 155 -5.68 -14.31 4.76
CA ARG A 155 -6.26 -15.41 5.56
C ARG A 155 -5.19 -16.22 6.30
N LYS A 156 -4.10 -16.57 5.61
CA LYS A 156 -3.01 -17.36 6.20
C LYS A 156 -2.23 -16.52 7.22
N LEU A 157 -1.89 -15.28 6.89
CA LEU A 157 -1.24 -14.36 7.82
C LEU A 157 -2.08 -14.10 9.07
N HIS A 158 -3.41 -13.94 8.93
CA HIS A 158 -4.32 -13.83 10.06
C HIS A 158 -4.35 -15.08 10.95
N ALA A 159 -4.29 -16.27 10.35
CA ALA A 159 -4.24 -17.51 11.14
C ALA A 159 -2.92 -17.60 11.91
N VAL A 160 -1.79 -17.34 11.24
CA VAL A 160 -0.44 -17.46 11.81
C VAL A 160 -0.20 -16.41 12.88
N ILE A 161 -0.51 -15.13 12.64
CA ILE A 161 -0.27 -14.07 13.63
C ILE A 161 -1.08 -14.28 14.93
N ASN A 162 -2.18 -15.02 14.88
CA ASN A 162 -3.00 -15.35 16.04
C ASN A 162 -2.67 -16.72 16.68
N GLN A 163 -1.60 -17.40 16.24
CA GLN A 163 -1.09 -18.57 16.95
C GLN A 163 -0.33 -18.15 18.21
N HIS A 164 -0.36 -18.98 19.26
CA HIS A 164 0.25 -18.66 20.56
C HIS A 164 1.71 -18.18 20.46
N GLU A 165 2.55 -18.88 19.70
CA GLU A 165 3.95 -18.52 19.48
C GLU A 165 4.12 -17.08 18.97
N HIS A 166 3.28 -16.68 18.02
CA HIS A 166 3.35 -15.36 17.39
C HIS A 166 2.70 -14.27 18.26
N LEU A 167 1.60 -14.59 18.94
CA LEU A 167 0.89 -13.69 19.85
C LEU A 167 1.81 -13.16 20.95
N ASP A 168 2.61 -14.05 21.54
CA ASP A 168 3.58 -13.71 22.59
C ASP A 168 4.73 -12.88 22.02
N THR A 169 5.17 -13.20 20.80
CA THR A 169 6.29 -12.49 20.14
C THR A 169 5.96 -11.04 19.82
N HIS A 170 4.77 -10.76 19.25
CA HIS A 170 4.43 -9.39 18.87
C HIS A 170 3.78 -8.59 20.02
N GLY A 171 3.34 -9.25 21.10
CA GLY A 171 2.85 -8.61 22.33
C GLY A 171 1.61 -7.74 22.14
N GLN A 172 0.80 -8.00 21.10
CA GLN A 172 -0.41 -7.22 20.78
C GLN A 172 -1.70 -7.99 21.10
N GLY A 173 -1.63 -9.27 21.48
CA GLY A 173 -2.83 -10.11 21.59
C GLY A 173 -3.56 -10.28 20.25
N SER A 174 -4.77 -10.83 20.27
CA SER A 174 -5.44 -11.22 19.03
C SER A 174 -5.67 -10.04 18.06
N VAL A 175 -5.41 -10.29 16.79
CA VAL A 175 -5.55 -9.33 15.69
C VAL A 175 -6.71 -9.75 14.80
N ALA A 176 -7.71 -8.88 14.68
CA ALA A 176 -8.83 -9.09 13.78
C ALA A 176 -8.39 -9.19 12.31
N ARG A 177 -9.05 -10.05 11.53
CA ARG A 177 -8.76 -10.26 10.11
C ARG A 177 -8.80 -8.97 9.28
N CYS A 178 -9.77 -8.09 9.51
CA CYS A 178 -9.88 -6.81 8.81
C CYS A 178 -8.69 -5.88 9.09
N THR A 179 -8.06 -5.99 10.27
CA THR A 179 -6.82 -5.29 10.61
C THR A 179 -5.67 -5.82 9.78
N VAL A 180 -5.50 -7.15 9.68
CA VAL A 180 -4.48 -7.76 8.82
C VAL A 180 -4.66 -7.33 7.36
N GLU A 181 -5.87 -7.42 6.81
CA GLU A 181 -6.17 -7.02 5.43
C GLU A 181 -5.85 -5.54 5.18
N ARG A 182 -6.20 -4.66 6.12
CA ARG A 182 -5.89 -3.22 6.06
C ARG A 182 -4.39 -2.96 6.11
N LEU A 183 -3.66 -3.59 7.02
CA LEU A 183 -2.22 -3.40 7.18
C LEU A 183 -1.44 -3.97 6.00
N MET A 184 -1.86 -5.11 5.45
CA MET A 184 -1.28 -5.65 4.20
C MET A 184 -1.45 -4.67 3.03
N ARG A 185 -2.61 -4.01 2.93
CA ARG A 185 -2.84 -2.99 1.90
C ARG A 185 -1.93 -1.78 2.07
N ILE A 186 -1.74 -1.31 3.30
CA ILE A 186 -0.83 -0.21 3.64
C ILE A 186 0.62 -0.59 3.28
N ALA A 187 1.04 -1.80 3.64
CA ALA A 187 2.37 -2.34 3.35
C ALA A 187 2.57 -2.80 1.90
N ARG A 188 1.52 -2.73 1.06
CA ARG A 188 1.51 -3.19 -0.34
C ARG A 188 1.95 -4.65 -0.53
N ILE A 189 1.73 -5.51 0.47
CA ILE A 189 2.02 -6.95 0.39
C ILE A 189 0.78 -7.74 -0.02
N LYS A 190 0.96 -8.74 -0.87
CA LYS A 190 -0.11 -9.63 -1.35
C LYS A 190 0.45 -11.05 -1.50
N GLY A 191 -0.22 -12.01 -0.88
CA GLY A 191 0.12 -13.42 -1.01
C GLY A 191 -0.08 -13.96 -2.42
N LEU A 192 0.75 -14.92 -2.79
CA LEU A 192 0.66 -15.62 -4.06
C LEU A 192 -0.67 -16.39 -4.18
N VAL A 193 -1.35 -16.21 -5.30
CA VAL A 193 -2.56 -16.98 -5.64
C VAL A 193 -2.15 -18.08 -6.61
N ARG A 194 -2.49 -19.33 -6.29
CA ARG A 194 -2.30 -20.46 -7.21
C ARG A 194 -3.12 -20.18 -8.48
N ARG A 195 -2.46 -20.04 -9.62
CA ARG A 195 -3.17 -19.91 -10.91
C ARG A 195 -4.07 -21.13 -11.08
N LYS A 196 -5.33 -20.91 -11.47
CA LYS A 196 -6.18 -22.02 -11.92
C LYS A 196 -5.49 -22.64 -13.13
N ASN A 197 -5.28 -23.96 -13.12
CA ASN A 197 -4.79 -24.64 -14.31
C ASN A 197 -5.80 -24.42 -15.44
N PRO A 198 -5.34 -24.24 -16.70
CA PRO A 198 -6.25 -24.27 -17.83
C PRO A 198 -7.03 -25.60 -17.82
N ASN A 199 -8.34 -25.54 -18.07
CA ASN A 199 -9.15 -26.75 -18.25
C ASN A 199 -8.62 -27.46 -19.51
N THR A 200 -7.84 -28.52 -19.33
CA THR A 200 -7.21 -29.27 -20.42
C THR A 200 -8.15 -30.24 -21.12
N THR A 201 -9.29 -30.59 -20.50
CA THR A 201 -10.14 -31.67 -20.99
C THR A 201 -11.61 -31.26 -20.96
N TYR A 202 -12.23 -31.17 -22.13
CA TYR A 202 -13.69 -31.20 -22.26
C TYR A 202 -14.13 -32.66 -22.28
N SER A 203 -15.04 -33.05 -21.39
CA SER A 203 -15.60 -34.40 -21.40
C SER A 203 -16.33 -34.67 -22.71
N ALA A 204 -16.11 -35.84 -23.30
CA ALA A 204 -16.85 -36.28 -24.46
C ALA A 204 -18.36 -36.45 -24.10
N PRO A 205 -19.27 -36.32 -25.08
CA PRO A 205 -20.68 -36.65 -24.89
C PRO A 205 -20.85 -38.07 -24.33
N LYS A 206 -21.77 -38.28 -23.39
CA LYS A 206 -21.97 -39.58 -22.71
C LYS A 206 -22.13 -40.76 -23.68
N ASP A 207 -22.79 -40.52 -24.81
CA ASP A 207 -23.06 -41.56 -25.82
C ASP A 207 -21.80 -42.06 -26.54
N SER A 208 -20.69 -41.32 -26.43
CA SER A 208 -19.38 -41.69 -26.97
C SER A 208 -18.44 -42.30 -25.93
N CYS A 209 -18.85 -42.35 -24.66
CA CYS A 209 -18.06 -42.97 -23.60
C CYS A 209 -18.23 -44.50 -23.63
N PRO A 210 -17.15 -45.27 -23.48
CA PRO A 210 -17.25 -46.71 -23.27
C PRO A 210 -18.15 -47.06 -22.07
N LEU A 211 -18.80 -48.23 -22.14
CA LEU A 211 -19.62 -48.74 -21.04
C LEU A 211 -18.78 -48.88 -19.76
N ASP A 212 -19.26 -48.26 -18.67
CA ASP A 212 -18.65 -48.44 -17.34
C ASP A 212 -19.01 -49.81 -16.78
N LEU A 213 -18.14 -50.80 -17.04
CA LEU A 213 -18.30 -52.17 -16.55
C LEU A 213 -18.28 -52.28 -15.02
N VAL A 214 -17.88 -51.22 -14.32
CA VAL A 214 -17.72 -51.20 -12.87
C VAL A 214 -18.87 -50.44 -12.20
N ASP A 215 -19.70 -49.71 -12.96
CA ASP A 215 -20.81 -48.90 -12.44
C ASP A 215 -20.37 -48.02 -11.25
N ARG A 216 -19.18 -47.41 -11.37
CA ARG A 216 -18.50 -46.63 -10.30
C ARG A 216 -18.25 -47.36 -8.97
N LYS A 217 -18.33 -48.69 -8.93
CA LYS A 217 -18.03 -49.52 -7.75
C LYS A 217 -16.56 -49.94 -7.72
N PHE A 218 -15.68 -49.05 -7.29
CA PHE A 218 -14.23 -49.29 -7.18
C PHE A 218 -13.84 -50.14 -5.96
N THR A 219 -14.45 -51.31 -5.82
CA THR A 219 -14.22 -52.26 -4.72
C THR A 219 -13.93 -53.64 -5.30
N ALA A 220 -12.96 -54.35 -4.73
CA ALA A 220 -12.60 -55.71 -5.12
C ALA A 220 -12.47 -56.60 -3.88
N THR A 221 -12.84 -57.87 -3.99
CA THR A 221 -12.77 -58.85 -2.88
C THR A 221 -11.52 -59.72 -2.96
N ARG A 222 -10.81 -59.72 -4.10
CA ARG A 222 -9.57 -60.47 -4.30
C ARG A 222 -8.61 -59.74 -5.26
N PRO A 223 -7.30 -60.03 -5.23
CA PRO A 223 -6.35 -59.51 -6.21
C PRO A 223 -6.74 -59.87 -7.65
N ASN A 224 -6.41 -58.99 -8.60
CA ASN A 224 -6.63 -59.18 -10.05
C ASN A 224 -8.10 -59.33 -10.48
N GLN A 225 -9.04 -58.86 -9.66
CA GLN A 225 -10.45 -58.75 -10.04
C GLN A 225 -10.75 -57.43 -10.75
N LEU A 226 -10.17 -56.33 -10.28
CA LEU A 226 -10.36 -54.99 -10.83
C LEU A 226 -9.05 -54.22 -10.82
N TRP A 227 -8.61 -53.75 -11.99
CA TRP A 227 -7.51 -52.81 -12.14
C TRP A 227 -8.01 -51.48 -12.64
N VAL A 228 -7.56 -50.40 -12.01
CA VAL A 228 -7.85 -49.02 -12.42
C VAL A 228 -6.59 -48.41 -13.03
N ALA A 229 -6.73 -47.83 -14.22
CA ALA A 229 -5.72 -46.98 -14.83
C ALA A 229 -5.92 -45.51 -14.45
N ASP A 230 -4.80 -44.82 -14.25
CA ASP A 230 -4.77 -43.37 -14.17
C ASP A 230 -3.59 -42.82 -14.97
N ILE A 231 -3.75 -41.62 -15.54
CA ILE A 231 -2.69 -40.89 -16.21
C ILE A 231 -2.41 -39.59 -15.45
N THR A 232 -1.21 -39.50 -14.91
CA THR A 232 -0.73 -38.33 -14.18
C THR A 232 0.28 -37.52 -15.00
N TYR A 233 0.24 -36.20 -14.83
CA TYR A 233 1.02 -35.23 -15.60
C TYR A 233 2.17 -34.76 -14.71
N VAL A 234 3.39 -35.14 -15.06
CA VAL A 234 4.59 -34.89 -14.25
C VAL A 234 5.39 -33.76 -14.88
N ARG A 235 5.61 -32.69 -14.13
CA ARG A 235 6.49 -31.59 -14.57
C ARG A 235 7.94 -31.95 -14.29
N THR A 236 8.79 -31.89 -15.30
CA THR A 236 10.24 -32.10 -15.20
C THR A 236 11.01 -30.84 -15.63
N HIS A 237 12.33 -30.82 -15.41
CA HIS A 237 13.19 -29.73 -15.88
C HIS A 237 13.25 -29.65 -17.42
N ALA A 238 13.10 -30.78 -18.12
CA ALA A 238 13.15 -30.85 -19.58
C ALA A 238 11.79 -30.61 -20.26
N GLY A 239 10.67 -30.68 -19.52
CA GLY A 239 9.35 -30.61 -20.16
C GLY A 239 8.21 -31.15 -19.29
N TRP A 240 7.14 -31.53 -19.96
CA TRP A 240 6.05 -32.31 -19.36
C TRP A 240 6.24 -33.77 -19.75
N MET A 241 6.00 -34.66 -18.79
CA MET A 241 5.95 -36.11 -19.00
C MET A 241 4.58 -36.61 -18.58
N TYR A 242 4.09 -37.64 -19.26
CA TYR A 242 2.86 -38.32 -18.96
C TYR A 242 3.20 -39.71 -18.39
N THR A 243 2.65 -40.02 -17.23
CA THR A 243 2.86 -41.30 -16.57
C THR A 243 1.54 -42.01 -16.41
N ALA A 244 1.41 -43.19 -17.01
CA ALA A 244 0.29 -44.09 -16.80
C ALA A 244 0.62 -45.10 -15.70
N PHE A 245 -0.32 -45.31 -14.80
CA PHE A 245 -0.26 -46.32 -13.75
C PHE A 245 -1.46 -47.26 -13.87
N VAL A 246 -1.21 -48.56 -13.71
CA VAL A 246 -2.26 -49.58 -13.56
C VAL A 246 -2.18 -50.09 -12.13
N THR A 247 -3.25 -49.89 -11.37
CA THR A 247 -3.31 -50.21 -9.94
C THR A 247 -4.34 -51.30 -9.67
N ASP A 248 -3.95 -52.32 -8.93
CA ASP A 248 -4.86 -53.35 -8.44
C ASP A 248 -5.67 -52.79 -7.26
N VAL A 249 -7.00 -52.73 -7.40
CA VAL A 249 -7.90 -52.11 -6.42
C VAL A 249 -7.85 -52.80 -5.07
N TYR A 250 -7.72 -54.14 -5.04
CA TYR A 250 -7.67 -54.90 -3.79
C TYR A 250 -6.36 -54.66 -3.04
N SER A 251 -5.23 -54.88 -3.72
CA SER A 251 -3.90 -54.85 -3.07
C SER A 251 -3.29 -53.45 -2.98
N ARG A 252 -3.86 -52.47 -3.69
CA ARG A 252 -3.34 -51.10 -3.87
C ARG A 252 -1.94 -51.07 -4.49
N LYS A 253 -1.47 -52.18 -5.05
CA LYS A 253 -0.18 -52.27 -5.73
C LYS A 253 -0.29 -51.74 -7.15
N ILE A 254 0.71 -50.97 -7.56
CA ILE A 254 0.94 -50.64 -8.96
C ILE A 254 1.47 -51.91 -9.64
N VAL A 255 0.70 -52.44 -10.58
CA VAL A 255 1.02 -53.68 -11.30
C VAL A 255 1.71 -53.42 -12.64
N GLY A 256 1.49 -52.24 -13.22
CA GLY A 256 2.16 -51.80 -14.43
C GLY A 256 2.22 -50.28 -14.49
N TRP A 257 3.22 -49.76 -15.20
CA TRP A 257 3.38 -48.33 -15.39
C TRP A 257 4.15 -48.06 -16.68
N LYS A 258 3.97 -46.87 -17.25
CA LYS A 258 4.72 -46.40 -18.41
C LYS A 258 4.87 -44.88 -18.32
N ILE A 259 6.00 -44.36 -18.81
CA ILE A 259 6.27 -42.93 -18.94
C ILE A 259 6.50 -42.63 -20.42
N SER A 260 5.94 -41.52 -20.90
CA SER A 260 6.13 -40.98 -22.24
C SER A 260 6.16 -39.45 -22.20
N ASP A 261 6.80 -38.83 -23.20
CA ASP A 261 6.72 -37.40 -23.47
C ASP A 261 5.46 -37.01 -24.28
N THR A 262 4.69 -37.99 -24.75
CA THR A 262 3.46 -37.84 -25.53
C THR A 262 2.27 -38.54 -24.87
N LEU A 263 1.07 -37.96 -25.00
CA LEU A 263 -0.19 -38.51 -24.49
C LEU A 263 -0.92 -39.30 -25.59
N TYR A 264 -0.25 -40.31 -26.15
CA TYR A 264 -0.87 -41.22 -27.12
C TYR A 264 -1.43 -42.48 -26.44
N ALA A 265 -2.31 -43.19 -27.14
CA ALA A 265 -2.98 -44.38 -26.62
C ALA A 265 -1.99 -45.49 -26.22
N GLU A 266 -0.81 -45.57 -26.85
CA GLU A 266 0.22 -46.56 -26.51
C GLU A 266 0.68 -46.43 -25.06
N LEU A 267 0.65 -45.24 -24.47
CA LEU A 267 1.04 -45.03 -23.07
C LEU A 267 0.22 -45.92 -22.11
N ALA A 268 -1.10 -45.96 -22.31
CA ALA A 268 -2.00 -46.76 -21.48
C ALA A 268 -1.91 -48.26 -21.84
N VAL A 269 -1.84 -48.58 -23.13
CA VAL A 269 -1.73 -49.96 -23.63
C VAL A 269 -0.44 -50.63 -23.15
N ASP A 270 0.69 -49.91 -23.17
CA ASP A 270 1.98 -50.39 -22.69
C ASP A 270 1.96 -50.67 -21.18
N ALA A 271 1.37 -49.77 -20.39
CA ALA A 271 1.25 -49.94 -18.95
C ALA A 271 0.39 -51.17 -18.60
N LEU A 272 -0.71 -51.40 -19.32
CA LEU A 272 -1.56 -52.59 -19.17
C LEU A 272 -0.82 -53.86 -19.60
N THR A 273 -0.14 -53.82 -20.73
CA THR A 273 0.65 -54.96 -21.25
C THR A 273 1.74 -55.35 -20.26
N MET A 274 2.44 -54.37 -19.68
CA MET A 274 3.41 -54.58 -18.60
C MET A 274 2.75 -55.26 -17.39
N ALA A 275 1.57 -54.80 -16.96
CA ALA A 275 0.85 -55.36 -15.82
C ALA A 275 0.46 -56.83 -16.05
N ILE A 276 -0.12 -57.15 -17.20
CA ILE A 276 -0.49 -58.52 -17.58
C ILE A 276 0.75 -59.42 -17.60
N ALA A 277 1.83 -58.97 -18.22
CA ALA A 277 3.07 -59.73 -18.31
C ALA A 277 3.68 -59.98 -16.92
N ALA A 278 3.67 -58.98 -16.03
CA ALA A 278 4.15 -59.12 -14.66
C ALA A 278 3.37 -60.18 -13.87
N ARG A 279 2.03 -60.18 -14.00
CA ARG A 279 1.17 -61.15 -13.31
C ARG A 279 1.31 -62.57 -13.84
N ARG A 280 1.41 -62.72 -15.16
CA ARG A 280 1.68 -64.02 -15.79
C ARG A 280 3.02 -64.61 -15.34
N ARG A 281 4.08 -63.80 -15.28
CA ARG A 281 5.40 -64.24 -14.77
C ARG A 281 5.35 -64.67 -13.29
N ALA A 282 4.48 -64.06 -12.50
CA ALA A 282 4.27 -64.43 -11.11
C ALA A 282 3.34 -65.65 -10.91
N GLY A 283 2.92 -66.33 -11.99
CA GLY A 283 2.00 -67.47 -11.93
C GLY A 283 0.57 -67.10 -11.54
N GLN A 284 0.18 -65.83 -11.65
CA GLN A 284 -1.13 -65.33 -11.26
C GLN A 284 -2.07 -65.25 -12.46
N SER A 285 -3.30 -65.75 -12.31
CA SER A 285 -4.33 -65.66 -13.35
C SER A 285 -4.96 -64.25 -13.40
N VAL A 286 -5.28 -63.82 -14.62
CA VAL A 286 -5.97 -62.56 -14.94
C VAL A 286 -7.23 -62.80 -15.79
N ALA A 287 -7.76 -64.03 -15.82
CA ALA A 287 -8.87 -64.41 -16.72
C ALA A 287 -10.20 -63.68 -16.43
N GLU A 288 -10.46 -63.33 -15.17
CA GLU A 288 -11.68 -62.63 -14.72
C GLU A 288 -11.41 -61.14 -14.41
N LEU A 289 -10.32 -60.58 -14.94
CA LEU A 289 -9.92 -59.21 -14.67
C LEU A 289 -10.79 -58.22 -15.43
N VAL A 290 -11.37 -57.25 -14.72
CA VAL A 290 -11.90 -56.03 -15.31
C VAL A 290 -10.83 -54.94 -15.28
N HIS A 291 -10.57 -54.31 -16.43
CA HIS A 291 -9.74 -53.12 -16.52
C HIS A 291 -10.62 -51.89 -16.74
N HIS A 292 -10.47 -50.89 -15.89
CA HIS A 292 -11.16 -49.61 -15.94
C HIS A 292 -10.17 -48.46 -16.07
#